data_AF-A0A1C3NQI6-F1
#
_entry.id   AF-A0A1C3NQI6-F1
#
_cell.length_a   1.000
_cell.length_b   1.000
_cell.length_c   1.000
_cell.angle_alpha   90.00
_cell.angle_beta   90.00
_cell.angle_gamma   90.00
#
_symmetry.space_group_name_H-M   'P 1'
#
loop_
_entity.id
_entity.type
_entity.pdbx_description
1 polymer ?
#
loop_
_entity_poly.entity_id
_entity_poly.type
_entity_poly.pdbx_seq_one_letter_code
_entity_poly.pdbx_strand_id
1 'polypeptide(L)'
;MKVNVLLLALVIVSSAPLVAWSADLGQPLTWQSSQAAKLNQTPDLARVAERLIVQYDLDGDTVQPTVGEAKFIDLDGDGTLELVALVDYSGRLFFNNLAIITARTGSAVVTIYRSNGTNMHDLDQRIISKPGSPKKLLVVDRFIDRYEGSLPSPKEQRLLELNSIGLQDVSKQHRDYYLKRLDVLEKQAGMSAGASAKSASIASSTSPTERDENFVLKQELERTRMQALGK
;
A
#
# COMPACT_ATOMS: atom_id res chain seq x y z
N MET A 1 61.17 -35.47 33.16
CA MET A 1 60.27 -34.35 33.52
C MET A 1 59.33 -34.11 32.34
N LYS A 2 58.05 -33.89 32.62
CA LYS A 2 56.92 -34.04 31.69
C LYS A 2 56.88 -32.93 30.63
N VAL A 3 56.57 -33.33 29.40
CA VAL A 3 56.29 -32.47 28.25
C VAL A 3 54.86 -31.94 28.38
N ASN A 4 54.68 -30.61 28.40
CA ASN A 4 53.38 -29.96 28.26
C ASN A 4 53.38 -29.13 26.98
N VAL A 5 52.94 -29.73 25.88
CA VAL A 5 52.57 -29.00 24.67
C VAL A 5 51.08 -28.72 24.77
N LEU A 6 50.73 -27.46 25.02
CA LEU A 6 49.34 -26.99 25.04
C LEU A 6 48.87 -26.85 23.59
N LEU A 7 48.02 -27.79 23.15
CA LEU A 7 47.36 -27.70 21.85
C LEU A 7 46.23 -26.66 21.95
N LEU A 8 46.39 -25.50 21.31
CA LEU A 8 45.33 -24.51 21.17
C LEU A 8 44.44 -24.94 20.00
N ALA A 9 43.28 -25.54 20.31
CA ALA A 9 42.26 -25.86 19.31
C ALA A 9 41.58 -24.56 18.86
N LEU A 10 41.94 -24.08 17.67
CA LEU A 10 41.28 -22.96 17.01
C LEU A 10 39.90 -23.42 16.52
N VAL A 11 38.85 -23.17 17.30
CA VAL A 11 37.48 -23.33 16.83
C VAL A 11 37.19 -22.15 15.90
N ILE A 12 37.36 -22.39 14.60
CA ILE A 12 36.80 -21.51 13.57
C ILE A 12 35.30 -21.73 13.64
N VAL A 13 34.59 -20.85 14.35
CA VAL A 13 33.16 -20.69 14.15
C VAL A 13 33.02 -20.20 12.72
N SER A 14 32.71 -21.14 11.82
CA SER A 14 32.20 -20.81 10.50
C SER A 14 30.87 -20.10 10.73
N SER A 15 30.93 -18.78 10.84
CA SER A 15 29.81 -17.92 10.55
C SER A 15 29.51 -18.13 9.08
N ALA A 16 28.67 -19.13 8.79
CA ALA A 16 28.01 -19.21 7.51
C ALA A 16 27.40 -17.81 7.26
N PRO A 17 27.75 -17.13 6.16
CA PRO A 17 27.15 -15.85 5.87
C PRO A 17 25.63 -16.06 5.84
N LEU A 18 24.93 -15.28 6.67
CA LEU A 18 23.49 -15.13 6.63
C LEU A 18 23.10 -15.00 5.15
N VAL A 19 22.37 -16.00 4.69
CA VAL A 19 21.92 -16.26 3.33
C VAL A 19 21.99 -15.02 2.43
N ALA A 20 22.86 -15.05 1.42
CA ALA A 20 22.79 -14.15 0.29
C ALA A 20 21.47 -14.44 -0.46
N TRP A 21 20.37 -13.84 -0.02
CA TRP A 21 19.08 -13.91 -0.71
C TRP A 21 19.12 -12.98 -1.92
N SER A 22 19.77 -13.41 -3.00
CA SER A 22 19.43 -12.92 -4.34
C SER A 22 18.44 -13.90 -4.93
N ALA A 23 17.16 -13.76 -4.57
CA ALA A 23 16.14 -14.22 -5.50
C ALA A 23 16.29 -13.29 -6.71
N ASP A 24 17.10 -13.71 -7.70
CA ASP A 24 17.05 -13.12 -9.02
C ASP A 24 15.66 -13.47 -9.56
N LEU A 25 14.73 -12.53 -9.38
CA LEU A 25 13.37 -12.66 -9.87
C LEU A 25 13.31 -12.44 -11.38
N GLY A 26 14.44 -12.16 -12.04
CA GLY A 26 14.50 -11.80 -13.44
C GLY A 26 14.02 -10.37 -13.69
N GLN A 27 13.87 -10.06 -14.97
CA GLN A 27 13.34 -8.77 -15.44
C GLN A 27 11.80 -8.75 -15.35
N PRO A 28 11.16 -7.58 -15.20
CA PRO A 28 9.70 -7.49 -15.14
C PRO A 28 8.95 -8.24 -16.25
N LEU A 29 9.47 -8.23 -17.48
CA LEU A 29 8.88 -8.93 -18.63
C LEU A 29 8.80 -10.47 -18.44
N THR A 30 9.57 -11.02 -17.51
CA THR A 30 9.63 -12.47 -17.24
C THR A 30 8.69 -12.91 -16.11
N TRP A 31 8.06 -11.97 -15.41
CA TRP A 31 7.14 -12.28 -14.31
C TRP A 31 5.79 -12.69 -14.88
N GLN A 32 5.61 -13.99 -15.12
CA GLN A 32 4.39 -14.51 -15.75
C GLN A 32 3.33 -14.86 -14.69
N SER A 33 2.05 -14.62 -15.01
CA SER A 33 0.92 -14.89 -14.10
C SER A 33 0.86 -16.32 -13.57
N SER A 34 1.32 -17.30 -14.35
CA SER A 34 1.50 -18.70 -13.94
C SER A 34 2.46 -18.90 -12.76
N GLN A 35 3.34 -17.92 -12.51
CA GLN A 35 4.32 -17.92 -11.44
C GLN A 35 3.90 -17.08 -10.23
N ALA A 36 2.72 -16.44 -10.25
CA ALA A 36 2.29 -15.50 -9.21
C ALA A 36 2.37 -16.09 -7.79
N ALA A 37 1.93 -17.34 -7.60
CA ALA A 37 1.99 -17.99 -6.30
C ALA A 37 3.44 -18.16 -5.80
N LYS A 38 4.35 -18.57 -6.69
CA LYS A 38 5.78 -18.73 -6.36
C LYS A 38 6.43 -17.38 -6.05
N LEU A 39 6.18 -16.36 -6.88
CA LEU A 39 6.77 -15.04 -6.69
C LEU A 39 6.27 -14.37 -5.42
N ASN A 40 4.99 -14.52 -5.09
CA ASN A 40 4.41 -14.01 -3.84
C ASN A 40 4.85 -14.78 -2.58
N GLN A 41 5.42 -15.98 -2.73
CA GLN A 41 6.04 -16.73 -1.63
C GLN A 41 7.52 -16.38 -1.44
N THR A 42 8.05 -15.40 -2.18
CA THR A 42 9.43 -14.94 -2.02
C THR A 42 9.65 -14.46 -0.59
N PRO A 43 10.61 -15.03 0.15
CA PRO A 43 10.88 -14.58 1.50
C PRO A 43 11.36 -13.13 1.53
N ASP A 44 10.84 -12.37 2.50
CA ASP A 44 11.12 -10.94 2.65
C ASP A 44 10.83 -10.14 1.36
N LEU A 45 9.67 -10.41 0.74
CA LEU A 45 9.24 -9.76 -0.49
C LEU A 45 9.25 -8.22 -0.39
N ALA A 46 8.98 -7.66 0.79
CA ALA A 46 9.07 -6.23 1.02
C ALA A 46 10.50 -5.71 0.76
N ARG A 47 11.53 -6.32 1.37
CA ARG A 47 12.93 -5.93 1.14
C ARG A 47 13.41 -6.22 -0.28
N VAL A 48 12.88 -7.26 -0.92
CA VAL A 48 13.14 -7.51 -2.35
C VAL A 48 12.55 -6.38 -3.19
N ALA A 49 11.32 -5.94 -2.90
CA ALA A 49 10.67 -4.84 -3.59
C ALA A 49 11.43 -3.52 -3.42
N GLU A 50 11.95 -3.20 -2.24
CA GLU A 50 12.82 -2.02 -2.02
C GLU A 50 13.99 -2.00 -3.00
N ARG A 51 14.69 -3.13 -3.14
CA ARG A 51 15.82 -3.25 -4.06
C ARG A 51 15.40 -3.11 -5.52
N LEU A 52 14.29 -3.73 -5.91
CA LEU A 52 13.78 -3.63 -7.28
C LEU A 52 13.33 -2.21 -7.62
N ILE A 53 12.71 -1.49 -6.68
CA ILE A 53 12.35 -0.07 -6.86
C ILE A 53 13.63 0.73 -7.08
N VAL A 54 14.63 0.61 -6.20
CA VAL A 54 15.92 1.32 -6.35
C VAL A 54 16.63 0.97 -7.66
N GLN A 55 16.53 -0.28 -8.11
CA GLN A 55 17.16 -0.74 -9.35
C GLN A 55 16.51 -0.15 -10.60
N TYR A 56 15.19 0.01 -10.62
CA TYR A 56 14.44 0.40 -11.82
C TYR A 56 13.93 1.85 -11.80
N ASP A 57 13.92 2.51 -10.65
CA ASP A 57 13.55 3.93 -10.50
C ASP A 57 14.79 4.83 -10.64
N LEU A 58 15.38 4.83 -11.84
CA LEU A 58 16.65 5.52 -12.12
C LEU A 58 16.56 7.06 -11.99
N ASP A 59 15.36 7.60 -12.12
CA ASP A 59 15.04 9.03 -11.95
C ASP A 59 14.39 9.32 -10.57
N GLY A 60 14.38 8.32 -9.69
CA GLY A 60 13.61 8.28 -8.45
C GLY A 60 14.03 9.25 -7.35
N ASP A 61 13.24 9.28 -6.28
CA ASP A 61 13.52 10.10 -5.10
C ASP A 61 14.90 9.78 -4.50
N THR A 62 15.62 10.80 -4.03
CA THR A 62 16.95 10.64 -3.40
C THR A 62 16.92 9.84 -2.10
N VAL A 63 15.73 9.67 -1.50
CA VAL A 63 15.54 8.93 -0.27
C VAL A 63 15.28 7.46 -0.60
N GLN A 64 16.02 6.58 0.06
CA GLN A 64 15.82 5.14 -0.09
C GLN A 64 14.40 4.76 0.37
N PRO A 65 13.60 4.08 -0.47
CA PRO A 65 12.26 3.65 -0.09
C PRO A 65 12.31 2.59 1.00
N THR A 66 11.35 2.65 1.92
CA THR A 66 10.99 1.51 2.79
C THR A 66 9.68 0.92 2.29
N VAL A 67 9.61 -0.40 2.14
CA VAL A 67 8.39 -1.11 1.70
C VAL A 67 7.75 -1.81 2.89
N GLY A 68 6.46 -1.56 3.10
CA GLY A 68 5.68 -2.24 4.15
C GLY A 68 5.10 -3.57 3.67
N GLU A 69 4.45 -3.53 2.51
CA GLU A 69 3.80 -4.68 1.88
C GLU A 69 4.07 -4.64 0.37
N ALA A 70 4.24 -5.81 -0.25
CA ALA A 70 4.41 -5.93 -1.69
C ALA A 70 3.76 -7.21 -2.22
N LYS A 71 3.36 -7.18 -3.49
CA LYS A 71 2.68 -8.29 -4.17
C LYS A 71 2.92 -8.29 -5.67
N PHE A 72 3.21 -9.47 -6.20
CA PHE A 72 3.14 -9.74 -7.63
C PHE A 72 1.71 -10.01 -8.07
N ILE A 73 1.21 -9.23 -9.01
CA ILE A 73 -0.16 -9.36 -9.50
C ILE A 73 -0.28 -8.79 -10.91
N ASP A 74 -1.06 -9.47 -11.75
CA ASP A 74 -1.40 -9.00 -13.10
C ASP A 74 -2.50 -7.94 -12.95
N LEU A 75 -2.15 -6.66 -13.06
CA LEU A 75 -3.07 -5.54 -12.87
C LEU A 75 -3.85 -5.22 -14.14
N ASP A 76 -3.23 -5.29 -15.30
CA ASP A 76 -3.82 -4.85 -16.57
C ASP A 76 -4.41 -6.00 -17.42
N GLY A 77 -4.18 -7.24 -17.00
CA GLY A 77 -4.74 -8.44 -17.59
C GLY A 77 -3.94 -9.01 -18.76
N ASP A 78 -2.68 -8.61 -18.95
CA ASP A 78 -1.87 -9.04 -20.09
C ASP A 78 -1.14 -10.38 -19.89
N GLY A 79 -1.26 -10.96 -18.68
CA GLY A 79 -0.63 -12.22 -18.29
C GLY A 79 0.81 -12.07 -17.77
N THR A 80 1.40 -10.89 -17.87
CA THR A 80 2.59 -10.45 -17.15
C THR A 80 2.16 -9.88 -15.78
N LEU A 81 3.02 -10.01 -14.78
CA LEU A 81 2.75 -9.54 -13.43
C LEU A 81 3.43 -8.20 -13.21
N GLU A 82 2.73 -7.32 -12.50
CA GLU A 82 3.33 -6.17 -11.84
C GLU A 82 3.76 -6.50 -10.42
N LEU A 83 4.81 -5.85 -9.95
CA LEU A 83 5.08 -5.73 -8.52
C LEU A 83 4.41 -4.46 -8.00
N VAL A 84 3.44 -4.61 -7.11
CA VAL A 84 2.78 -3.50 -6.41
C VAL A 84 3.30 -3.45 -4.98
N ALA A 85 3.66 -2.27 -4.50
CA ALA A 85 4.19 -2.08 -3.15
C ALA A 85 3.61 -0.85 -2.45
N LEU A 86 3.40 -0.95 -1.14
CA LEU A 86 3.13 0.18 -0.25
C LEU A 86 4.47 0.74 0.26
N VAL A 87 4.73 2.02 -0.02
CA VAL A 87 6.07 2.60 0.12
C VAL A 87 6.06 3.86 0.97
N ASP A 88 7.06 3.97 1.85
CA ASP A 88 7.43 5.18 2.58
C ASP A 88 8.75 5.74 2.04
N TYR A 89 8.72 7.01 1.64
CA TYR A 89 9.91 7.79 1.25
C TYR A 89 10.32 8.83 2.32
N SER A 90 9.65 8.84 3.48
CA SER A 90 9.92 9.79 4.57
C SER A 90 10.81 9.22 5.68
N GLY A 91 11.00 7.90 5.74
CA GLY A 91 11.75 7.22 6.80
C GLY A 91 11.01 7.17 8.14
N ARG A 92 9.69 7.38 8.14
CA ARG A 92 8.83 7.42 9.34
C ARG A 92 7.91 6.20 9.46
N LEU A 93 8.09 5.21 8.57
CA LEU A 93 7.21 4.04 8.43
C LEU A 93 5.78 4.45 8.08
N PHE A 94 5.65 5.47 7.21
CA PHE A 94 4.38 6.01 6.75
C PHE A 94 4.14 5.63 5.29
N PHE A 95 3.55 4.45 5.09
CA PHE A 95 3.31 3.82 3.79
C PHE A 95 2.07 4.39 3.09
N ASN A 96 2.19 5.65 2.64
CA ASN A 96 1.12 6.36 1.94
C ASN A 96 1.34 6.47 0.43
N ASN A 97 2.35 5.81 -0.13
CA ASN A 97 2.61 5.79 -1.57
C ASN A 97 2.40 4.38 -2.13
N LEU A 98 2.00 4.31 -3.40
CA LEU A 98 2.10 3.07 -4.17
C LEU A 98 3.29 3.16 -5.11
N ALA A 99 4.08 2.10 -5.16
CA ALA A 99 5.02 1.86 -6.25
C ALA A 99 4.53 0.67 -7.09
N ILE A 100 4.62 0.81 -8.41
CA ILE A 100 4.33 -0.26 -9.35
C ILE A 100 5.54 -0.44 -10.26
N ILE A 101 6.07 -1.65 -10.31
CA ILE A 101 7.08 -2.05 -11.28
C ILE A 101 6.39 -2.92 -12.33
N THR A 102 6.52 -2.51 -13.59
CA THR A 102 5.94 -3.21 -14.74
C THR A 102 6.94 -3.26 -15.89
N ALA A 103 6.67 -4.07 -16.90
CA ALA A 103 7.38 -4.04 -18.18
C ALA A 103 6.56 -3.23 -19.20
N ARG A 104 7.08 -2.09 -19.65
CA ARG A 104 6.48 -1.33 -20.75
C ARG A 104 7.44 -1.27 -21.93
N THR A 105 6.93 -1.63 -23.10
CA THR A 105 7.70 -1.65 -24.36
C THR A 105 9.02 -2.44 -24.26
N GLY A 106 9.03 -3.51 -23.46
CA GLY A 106 10.22 -4.36 -23.24
C GLY A 106 11.20 -3.86 -22.17
N SER A 107 10.93 -2.70 -21.55
CA SER A 107 11.77 -2.12 -20.50
C SER A 107 11.04 -2.09 -19.15
N ALA A 108 11.79 -2.25 -18.07
CA ALA A 108 11.27 -2.04 -16.72
C ALA A 108 10.89 -0.56 -16.54
N VAL A 109 9.73 -0.31 -15.94
CA VAL A 109 9.27 1.04 -15.59
C VAL A 109 8.71 1.01 -14.17
N VAL A 110 9.11 1.99 -13.36
CA VAL A 110 8.53 2.24 -12.04
C VAL A 110 7.53 3.39 -12.14
N THR A 111 6.37 3.24 -11.51
CA THR A 111 5.36 4.31 -11.37
C THR A 111 5.06 4.50 -9.91
N ILE A 112 5.31 5.71 -9.41
CA ILE A 112 5.01 6.10 -8.04
C ILE A 112 3.74 6.93 -8.01
N TYR A 113 2.74 6.47 -7.27
CA TYR A 113 1.55 7.24 -6.95
C TYR A 113 1.64 7.75 -5.52
N ARG A 114 1.84 9.07 -5.38
CA ARG A 114 1.81 9.77 -4.09
C ARG A 114 0.36 10.09 -3.74
N SER A 115 -0.23 9.32 -2.82
CA SER A 115 -1.65 9.46 -2.51
C SER A 115 -1.99 10.78 -1.82
N ASN A 116 -1.02 11.37 -1.12
CA ASN A 116 -1.25 12.43 -0.14
C ASN A 116 -2.35 12.05 0.86
N GLY A 117 -2.41 10.77 1.24
CA GLY A 117 -3.32 10.23 2.23
C GLY A 117 -2.62 9.71 3.47
N THR A 118 -3.40 8.95 4.24
CA THR A 118 -2.95 8.30 5.47
C THR A 118 -2.11 7.05 5.18
N ASN A 119 -1.55 6.47 6.23
CA ASN A 119 -0.86 5.19 6.16
C ASN A 119 -1.80 4.11 5.62
N MET A 120 -1.37 3.39 4.60
CA MET A 120 -2.10 2.27 4.01
C MET A 120 -1.53 0.94 4.52
N HIS A 121 -2.40 -0.04 4.65
CA HIS A 121 -2.12 -1.41 5.08
C HIS A 121 -3.08 -2.37 4.36
N ASP A 122 -2.82 -3.67 4.48
CA ASP A 122 -3.61 -4.75 3.88
C ASP A 122 -3.73 -4.58 2.36
N LEU A 123 -2.60 -4.58 1.66
CA LEU A 123 -2.52 -4.39 0.20
C LEU A 123 -3.47 -5.32 -0.56
N ASP A 124 -3.65 -6.55 -0.08
CA ASP A 124 -4.59 -7.52 -0.64
C ASP A 124 -6.04 -7.05 -0.63
N GLN A 125 -6.47 -6.38 0.45
CA GLN A 125 -7.82 -5.82 0.56
C GLN A 125 -8.00 -4.56 -0.27
N ARG A 126 -6.88 -3.93 -0.68
CA ARG A 126 -6.86 -2.75 -1.55
C ARG A 126 -6.87 -3.08 -3.03
N ILE A 127 -6.96 -4.35 -3.39
CA ILE A 127 -7.06 -4.78 -4.79
C ILE A 127 -8.48 -5.26 -5.07
N ILE A 128 -9.14 -4.63 -6.03
CA ILE A 128 -10.47 -5.02 -6.48
C ILE A 128 -10.35 -5.81 -7.77
N SER A 129 -10.83 -7.07 -7.73
CA SER A 129 -11.06 -7.88 -8.92
C SER A 129 -12.55 -7.89 -9.24
N LYS A 130 -12.93 -7.44 -10.44
CA LYS A 130 -14.32 -7.45 -10.88
C LYS A 130 -14.61 -8.71 -11.71
N PRO A 131 -15.71 -9.45 -11.43
CA PRO A 131 -16.10 -10.58 -12.26
C PRO A 131 -16.21 -10.20 -13.74
N GLY A 132 -15.56 -10.97 -14.61
CA GLY A 132 -15.55 -10.74 -16.06
C GLY A 132 -14.60 -9.64 -16.54
N SER A 133 -13.81 -9.01 -15.66
CA SER A 133 -12.73 -8.09 -16.03
C SER A 133 -11.38 -8.72 -15.70
N PRO A 134 -10.44 -8.79 -16.66
CA PRO A 134 -9.07 -9.23 -16.36
C PRO A 134 -8.32 -8.15 -15.56
N LYS A 135 -8.66 -6.88 -15.79
CA LYS A 135 -8.12 -5.71 -15.10
C LYS A 135 -8.56 -5.62 -13.65
N LYS A 136 -7.65 -5.17 -12.81
CA LYS A 136 -7.83 -4.96 -11.38
C LYS A 136 -7.66 -3.48 -11.02
N LEU A 137 -8.37 -3.06 -9.98
CA LEU A 137 -8.27 -1.69 -9.46
C LEU A 137 -7.50 -1.68 -8.15
N LEU A 138 -6.73 -0.62 -7.95
CA LEU A 138 -6.06 -0.31 -6.68
C LEU A 138 -6.86 0.74 -5.91
N VAL A 139 -7.09 0.49 -4.63
CA VAL A 139 -7.78 1.40 -3.70
C VAL A 139 -6.73 2.15 -2.88
N VAL A 140 -6.67 3.47 -3.07
CA VAL A 140 -5.78 4.34 -2.30
C VAL A 140 -6.57 5.32 -1.46
N ASP A 141 -6.09 5.54 -0.24
CA ASP A 141 -6.63 6.57 0.64
C ASP A 141 -5.97 7.91 0.30
N ARG A 142 -6.75 8.99 0.20
CA ARG A 142 -6.26 10.36 -0.03
C ARG A 142 -6.95 11.30 0.94
N PHE A 143 -6.24 12.24 1.56
CA PHE A 143 -6.91 13.22 2.41
C PHE A 143 -7.85 14.11 1.57
N ILE A 144 -9.05 14.36 2.09
CA ILE A 144 -10.03 15.29 1.46
C ILE A 144 -9.49 16.71 1.56
N ASP A 145 -9.00 17.06 2.74
CA ASP A 145 -8.38 18.34 3.06
C ASP A 145 -6.87 18.17 3.35
N ARG A 146 -6.23 19.20 3.89
CA ARG A 146 -4.82 19.11 4.29
C ARG A 146 -4.67 18.21 5.52
N TYR A 147 -3.55 17.49 5.57
CA TYR A 147 -3.14 16.75 6.76
C TYR A 147 -2.81 17.72 7.90
N GLU A 148 -3.40 17.51 9.07
CA GLU A 148 -3.22 18.39 10.25
C GLU A 148 -2.39 17.74 11.37
N GLY A 149 -1.61 16.70 11.06
CA GLY A 149 -0.74 16.07 12.04
C GLY A 149 -1.51 15.19 13.01
N SER A 150 -1.61 15.61 14.27
CA SER A 150 -2.18 14.79 15.35
C SER A 150 -3.72 14.74 15.35
N LEU A 151 -4.39 15.56 14.54
CA LEU A 151 -5.85 15.56 14.46
C LEU A 151 -6.34 14.54 13.43
N PRO A 152 -7.42 13.80 13.74
CA PRO A 152 -8.11 12.97 12.76
C PRO A 152 -8.40 13.76 11.49
N SER A 153 -7.96 13.23 10.36
CA SER A 153 -8.03 13.90 9.06
C SER A 153 -8.87 13.05 8.10
N PRO A 154 -9.98 13.59 7.55
CA PRO A 154 -10.89 12.81 6.73
C PRO A 154 -10.27 12.46 5.39
N LYS A 155 -10.59 11.27 4.89
CA LYS A 155 -10.05 10.74 3.64
C LYS A 155 -11.14 10.31 2.66
N GLU A 156 -10.80 10.38 1.39
CA GLU A 156 -11.52 9.72 0.32
C GLU A 156 -10.74 8.50 -0.17
N GLN A 157 -11.44 7.55 -0.79
CA GLN A 157 -10.81 6.48 -1.53
C GLN A 157 -10.82 6.77 -3.02
N ARG A 158 -9.67 6.64 -3.66
CA ARG A 158 -9.53 6.71 -5.12
C ARG A 158 -9.32 5.32 -5.67
N LEU A 159 -9.85 5.10 -6.87
CA LEU A 159 -9.67 3.87 -7.62
C LEU A 159 -8.72 4.13 -8.77
N LEU A 160 -7.62 3.39 -8.80
CA LEU A 160 -6.60 3.50 -9.82
C LEU A 160 -6.61 2.25 -10.70
N GLU A 161 -6.49 2.45 -12.01
CA GLU A 161 -6.27 1.39 -13.00
C GLU A 161 -4.89 1.59 -13.64
N LEU A 162 -4.15 0.51 -13.86
CA LEU A 162 -2.95 0.54 -14.68
C LEU A 162 -3.33 0.46 -16.16
N ASN A 163 -2.78 1.35 -16.97
CA ASN A 163 -2.89 1.33 -18.42
C ASN A 163 -1.51 1.55 -19.07
N SER A 164 -1.48 1.63 -20.41
CA SER A 164 -0.23 1.78 -21.17
C SER A 164 0.58 3.04 -20.85
N ILE A 165 -0.07 4.11 -20.36
CA ILE A 165 0.60 5.37 -19.98
C ILE A 165 0.95 5.43 -18.48
N GLY A 166 0.32 4.62 -17.63
CA GLY A 166 0.64 4.50 -16.21
C GLY A 166 -0.60 4.31 -15.34
N LEU A 167 -0.54 4.78 -14.10
CA LEU A 167 -1.69 4.75 -13.20
C LEU A 167 -2.67 5.87 -13.53
N GLN A 168 -3.91 5.51 -13.81
CA GLN A 168 -5.00 6.43 -14.07
C GLN A 168 -6.05 6.35 -12.97
N ASP A 169 -6.52 7.51 -12.53
CA ASP A 169 -7.66 7.59 -11.63
C ASP A 169 -8.98 7.37 -12.37
N VAL A 170 -9.65 6.27 -12.04
CA VAL A 170 -10.92 5.83 -12.65
C VAL A 170 -12.09 5.95 -11.68
N SER A 171 -11.92 6.63 -10.53
CA SER A 171 -12.94 6.75 -9.49
C SER A 171 -14.34 7.12 -10.03
N LYS A 172 -14.42 8.06 -10.97
CA LYS A 172 -15.71 8.51 -11.55
C LYS A 172 -16.47 7.45 -12.34
N GLN A 173 -15.77 6.39 -12.79
CA GLN A 173 -16.32 5.31 -13.61
C GLN A 173 -16.89 4.17 -12.75
N HIS A 174 -16.55 4.12 -11.46
CA HIS A 174 -16.85 3.02 -10.55
C HIS A 174 -17.80 3.44 -9.42
N ARG A 175 -18.96 3.97 -9.78
CA ARG A 175 -19.98 4.42 -8.80
C ARG A 175 -20.48 3.29 -7.92
N ASP A 176 -20.52 2.06 -8.43
CA ASP A 176 -20.93 0.85 -7.72
C ASP A 176 -20.03 0.53 -6.53
N TYR A 177 -18.74 0.84 -6.62
CA TYR A 177 -17.82 0.75 -5.49
C TYR A 177 -18.24 1.71 -4.37
N TYR A 178 -18.49 2.97 -4.71
CA TYR A 178 -18.84 4.00 -3.73
C TYR A 178 -20.21 3.78 -3.10
N LEU A 179 -21.17 3.21 -3.82
CA LEU A 179 -22.45 2.78 -3.24
C LEU A 179 -22.25 1.74 -2.14
N LYS A 180 -21.44 0.70 -2.39
CA LYS A 180 -21.11 -0.31 -1.37
C LYS A 180 -20.33 0.28 -0.19
N ARG A 181 -19.40 1.19 -0.47
CA ARG A 181 -18.63 1.88 0.58
C ARG A 181 -19.53 2.75 1.44
N LEU A 182 -20.52 3.42 0.85
CA LEU A 182 -21.50 4.23 1.57
C LEU A 182 -22.28 3.39 2.57
N ASP A 183 -22.76 2.20 2.19
CA ASP A 183 -23.45 1.27 3.10
C ASP A 183 -22.58 0.90 4.33
N VAL A 184 -21.26 0.76 4.14
CA VAL A 184 -20.32 0.47 5.23
C VAL A 184 -20.18 1.67 6.16
N LEU A 185 -19.98 2.87 5.59
CA LEU A 185 -19.82 4.11 6.36
C LEU A 185 -21.10 4.47 7.12
N GLU A 186 -22.27 4.26 6.53
CA GLU A 186 -23.57 4.50 7.18
C GLU A 186 -23.80 3.57 8.36
N LYS A 187 -23.43 2.28 8.24
CA LYS A 187 -23.45 1.34 9.37
C LYS A 187 -22.49 1.77 10.48
N GLN A 188 -21.29 2.21 10.13
CA GLN A 188 -20.31 2.74 11.10
C GLN A 188 -20.86 3.98 11.83
N ALA A 189 -21.54 4.89 11.12
CA ALA A 189 -22.13 6.08 11.70
C ALA A 189 -23.31 5.76 12.64
N GLY A 190 -24.11 4.74 12.30
CA GLY A 190 -25.16 4.23 13.19
C GLY A 190 -24.60 3.63 14.49
N MET A 191 -23.44 2.96 14.42
CA MET A 191 -22.74 2.44 15.59
C MET A 191 -22.08 3.56 16.42
N SER A 192 -21.50 4.57 15.77
CA SER A 192 -20.86 5.70 16.48
C SER A 192 -21.88 6.58 17.19
N ALA A 193 -23.08 6.80 16.62
CA ALA A 193 -24.17 7.52 17.27
C ALA A 193 -24.62 6.84 18.58
N GLY A 194 -24.67 5.50 18.61
CA GLY A 194 -24.99 4.73 19.82
C GLY A 194 -23.91 4.79 20.91
N ALA A 195 -22.64 4.97 20.54
CA ALA A 195 -21.53 5.11 21.48
C ALA A 195 -21.41 6.55 22.03
N SER A 196 -21.62 7.56 21.18
CA SER A 196 -21.57 8.98 21.56
C SER A 196 -22.64 9.35 22.60
N ALA A 197 -23.84 8.77 22.48
CA ALA A 197 -24.92 8.97 23.46
C ALA A 197 -24.58 8.46 24.88
N LYS A 198 -23.64 7.52 25.03
CA LYS A 198 -23.15 7.06 26.34
C LYS A 198 -22.05 7.95 26.92
N SER A 199 -21.25 8.59 26.06
CA SER A 199 -20.12 9.45 26.47
C SER A 199 -20.54 10.90 26.72
N ALA A 200 -21.63 11.38 26.14
CA ALA A 200 -22.13 12.74 26.27
C ALA A 200 -22.69 13.12 27.66
N SER A 201 -22.61 12.23 28.67
CA SER A 201 -23.01 12.57 30.05
C SER A 201 -21.93 13.30 30.85
N ILE A 202 -20.72 13.49 30.31
CA ILE A 202 -19.64 14.23 30.97
C ILE A 202 -18.92 15.09 29.93
N ALA A 203 -18.83 16.40 30.22
CA ALA A 203 -18.10 17.45 29.50
C ALA A 203 -18.84 18.19 28.37
N SER A 204 -19.40 19.34 28.74
CA SER A 204 -19.67 20.49 27.88
C SER A 204 -18.43 21.39 27.88
N SER A 205 -17.76 21.56 26.73
CA SER A 205 -16.91 22.73 26.49
C SER A 205 -16.89 23.08 25.00
N THR A 206 -17.38 24.27 24.69
CA THR A 206 -17.29 24.92 23.39
C THR A 206 -15.83 25.31 23.08
N SER A 207 -15.22 24.61 22.13
CA SER A 207 -13.93 24.90 21.48
C SER A 207 -14.04 24.69 19.96
N PRO A 208 -13.14 25.24 19.13
CA PRO A 208 -13.32 25.32 17.68
C PRO A 208 -13.50 23.93 17.09
N THR A 209 -14.65 23.68 16.47
CA THR A 209 -15.11 22.44 15.81
C THR A 209 -14.16 21.26 16.07
N GLU A 210 -14.29 20.64 17.25
CA GLU A 210 -13.43 19.56 17.67
C GLU A 210 -13.47 18.47 16.58
N ARG A 211 -12.35 18.29 15.85
CA ARG A 211 -12.24 17.25 14.82
C ARG A 211 -12.11 15.90 15.50
N ASP A 212 -13.25 15.42 15.96
CA ASP A 212 -13.41 14.09 16.52
C ASP A 212 -13.66 13.07 15.38
N GLU A 213 -13.76 11.81 15.76
CA GLU A 213 -14.05 10.71 14.83
C GLU A 213 -15.42 10.88 14.14
N ASN A 214 -16.40 11.52 14.80
CA ASN A 214 -17.72 11.76 14.20
C ASN A 214 -17.64 12.82 13.09
N PHE A 215 -16.86 13.89 13.30
CA PHE A 215 -16.59 14.88 12.28
C PHE A 215 -15.94 14.22 11.06
N VAL A 216 -14.90 13.41 11.27
CA VAL A 216 -14.21 12.68 10.19
C VAL A 216 -15.19 11.80 9.43
N LEU A 217 -15.92 10.94 10.14
CA LEU A 217 -16.85 10.00 9.52
C LEU A 217 -17.93 10.72 8.69
N LYS A 218 -18.43 11.86 9.17
CA LYS A 218 -19.41 12.68 8.43
C LYS A 218 -18.82 13.22 7.12
N GLN A 219 -17.57 13.67 7.14
CA GLN A 219 -16.89 14.16 5.91
C GLN A 219 -16.64 13.02 4.93
N GLU A 220 -16.18 11.86 5.39
CA GLU A 220 -15.97 10.68 4.53
C GLU A 220 -17.28 10.20 3.90
N LEU A 221 -18.37 10.20 4.68
CA LEU A 221 -19.70 9.80 4.22
C LEU A 221 -20.21 10.75 3.13
N GLU A 222 -20.12 12.07 3.36
CA GLU A 222 -20.54 13.06 2.37
C GLU A 222 -19.69 12.98 1.09
N ARG A 223 -18.38 12.80 1.23
CA ARG A 223 -17.50 12.64 0.07
C ARG A 223 -17.79 11.36 -0.71
N THR A 224 -18.00 10.24 -0.02
CA THR A 224 -18.37 8.96 -0.65
C THR A 224 -19.71 9.07 -1.37
N ARG A 225 -20.68 9.78 -0.79
CA ARG A 225 -21.98 10.06 -1.43
C ARG A 225 -21.80 10.84 -2.74
N MET A 226 -20.95 11.87 -2.75
CA MET A 226 -20.65 12.64 -3.96
C MET A 226 -20.01 11.76 -5.05
N GLN A 227 -19.07 10.89 -4.69
CA GLN A 227 -18.45 9.94 -5.61
C GLN A 227 -19.45 8.92 -6.17
N ALA A 228 -20.38 8.43 -5.33
CA ALA A 228 -21.47 7.54 -5.76
C ALA A 228 -22.42 8.24 -6.76
N LEU A 229 -22.61 9.55 -6.62
CA LEU A 229 -23.36 10.38 -7.58
C LEU A 229 -22.55 10.74 -8.84
N GLY A 230 -21.25 10.40 -8.89
CA GLY A 230 -20.34 10.73 -9.98
C GLY A 230 -19.94 12.20 -10.05
N LYS A 231 -20.01 12.92 -8.92
CA LYS A 231 -19.67 14.33 -8.80
C LYS A 231 -18.21 14.51 -8.36
#